data_AF-A0AAP3E3Y6-F1
#
_entry.id   AF-A0AAP3E3Y6-F1
#
_cell.length_a   1.000
_cell.length_b   1.000
_cell.length_c   1.000
_cell.angle_alpha   90.00
_cell.angle_beta   90.00
_cell.angle_gamma   90.00
#
_symmetry.space_group_name_H-M   'P 1'
#
loop_
_entity.id
_entity.type
_entity.pdbx_description
1 polymer ?
#
loop_
_entity_poly.entity_id
_entity_poly.type
_entity_poly.pdbx_seq_one_letter_code
_entity_poly.pdbx_strand_id
1 'polypeptide(L)'
;MQRNNDNPRWYTVADPVGPPRDWEPAGDIDNGYDPRLPEHAVRYLNETRPEDRTRPDDVERASTANISNAHLNEHGITREEAAFLGTVVKAMNRDLDGYDLTESMMQLKNQYDIDEEKLRDKGYLKRHTGASRRAYYSVTFDGQKACRVDKEHGYTIGDIGADTPHRVGIDLIKQYYETLPETQIVEISPKENGGELDVVVVNRDGNRAAIVEVEAGKVTADPDSDANIRSGIHNYDSVRKDYQDLVASTGDAVWVARNHEIVGAILRALTSGDENPVSIDKDVIERVEDGRMKLETLMKNHVNGEYDGIDDIVTFKQLRRVIRENRTADNAE
;
A
#
# COMPACT_ATOMS: atom_id res chain seq x y z
N MET A 1 -51.60 -34.92 13.44
CA MET A 1 -52.14 -33.56 13.31
C MET A 1 -51.06 -32.66 12.75
N GLN A 2 -51.30 -32.10 11.57
CA GLN A 2 -50.46 -31.12 10.87
C GLN A 2 -50.61 -29.71 11.48
N ARG A 3 -49.56 -28.88 11.29
CA ARG A 3 -49.54 -27.47 10.82
C ARG A 3 -48.04 -27.06 10.79
N ASN A 4 -47.35 -26.94 9.65
CA ASN A 4 -47.32 -25.82 8.70
C ASN A 4 -47.23 -24.44 9.35
N ASN A 5 -46.09 -23.73 9.22
CA ASN A 5 -45.92 -22.65 8.24
C ASN A 5 -44.57 -21.90 8.33
N ASP A 6 -44.06 -21.57 7.13
CA ASP A 6 -43.42 -20.33 6.70
C ASP A 6 -41.95 -20.00 7.05
N ASN A 7 -41.13 -20.26 6.02
CA ASN A 7 -39.91 -19.56 5.62
C ASN A 7 -40.20 -18.08 5.30
N PRO A 8 -39.25 -17.16 5.54
CA PRO A 8 -38.71 -16.44 4.39
C PRO A 8 -37.18 -16.28 4.36
N ARG A 9 -36.72 -16.16 3.12
CA ARG A 9 -35.36 -15.98 2.59
C ARG A 9 -34.61 -14.70 3.06
N TRP A 10 -33.32 -14.67 2.67
CA TRP A 10 -32.32 -13.57 2.57
C TRP A 10 -31.45 -13.38 3.83
N TYR A 11 -30.11 -13.40 3.83
CA TYR A 11 -29.10 -12.98 2.86
C TYR A 11 -27.90 -13.95 2.78
N THR A 12 -27.41 -14.19 1.56
CA THR A 12 -26.07 -14.75 1.29
C THR A 12 -25.00 -13.73 1.66
N VAL A 13 -24.17 -14.09 2.63
CA VAL A 13 -22.92 -13.39 2.99
C VAL A 13 -21.93 -13.59 1.85
N ALA A 14 -21.35 -12.49 1.35
CA ALA A 14 -20.26 -12.54 0.38
C ALA A 14 -19.02 -13.18 1.02
N ASP A 15 -18.40 -14.12 0.31
CA ASP A 15 -17.24 -14.89 0.76
C ASP A 15 -16.01 -14.01 1.07
N PRO A 16 -15.16 -14.41 2.04
CA PRO A 16 -13.90 -13.74 2.34
C PRO A 16 -12.84 -14.04 1.27
N VAL A 17 -12.07 -13.00 0.93
CA VAL A 17 -10.99 -13.01 -0.07
C VAL A 17 -9.81 -13.87 0.41
N GLY A 18 -9.52 -14.96 -0.30
CA GLY A 18 -8.33 -15.82 -0.12
C GLY A 18 -8.01 -16.58 -1.40
N PRO A 19 -6.77 -17.06 -1.61
CA PRO A 19 -6.38 -17.77 -2.82
C PRO A 19 -7.13 -19.11 -2.98
N PRO A 20 -7.39 -19.58 -4.23
CA PRO A 20 -7.97 -20.89 -4.48
C PRO A 20 -7.10 -22.02 -3.88
N ARG A 21 -7.74 -23.10 -3.44
CA ARG A 21 -7.14 -24.23 -2.70
C ARG A 21 -6.08 -25.06 -3.46
N ASP A 22 -5.68 -24.68 -4.67
CA ASP A 22 -5.12 -25.60 -5.65
C ASP A 22 -3.76 -25.14 -6.26
N TRP A 23 -3.05 -24.19 -5.65
CA TRP A 23 -1.82 -23.60 -6.22
C TRP A 23 -0.53 -24.19 -5.60
N GLU A 24 0.35 -24.78 -6.42
CA GLU A 24 1.70 -25.25 -6.03
C GLU A 24 2.82 -24.53 -6.82
N PRO A 25 3.93 -24.10 -6.17
CA PRO A 25 5.05 -23.44 -6.83
C PRO A 25 6.12 -24.43 -7.33
N ALA A 26 6.72 -24.15 -8.49
CA ALA A 26 7.71 -25.01 -9.13
C ALA A 26 9.18 -24.56 -8.89
N GLY A 27 9.99 -25.48 -8.34
CA GLY A 27 11.31 -25.94 -8.86
C GLY A 27 12.57 -25.06 -8.81
N ASP A 28 13.57 -25.54 -8.04
CA ASP A 28 14.94 -25.03 -7.81
C ASP A 28 15.92 -25.01 -9.00
N ILE A 29 16.90 -24.07 -8.97
CA ILE A 29 18.23 -24.20 -9.61
C ILE A 29 19.32 -23.61 -8.68
N ASP A 30 20.45 -24.33 -8.54
CA ASP A 30 21.65 -24.03 -7.72
C ASP A 30 22.85 -23.63 -8.61
N ASN A 31 23.61 -22.60 -8.21
CA ASN A 31 25.09 -22.54 -8.29
C ASN A 31 25.67 -21.25 -7.66
N GLY A 32 26.51 -21.37 -6.63
CA GLY A 32 27.45 -20.31 -6.15
C GLY A 32 27.00 -19.43 -4.98
N TYR A 33 25.94 -19.89 -4.32
CA TYR A 33 25.11 -19.43 -3.20
C TYR A 33 25.75 -18.67 -1.99
N ASP A 34 25.21 -17.48 -1.67
CA ASP A 34 24.86 -17.13 -0.28
C ASP A 34 23.37 -17.48 -0.11
N PRO A 35 22.98 -18.42 0.79
CA PRO A 35 21.64 -19.01 0.85
C PRO A 35 20.48 -18.10 1.22
N ARG A 36 20.69 -16.79 1.27
CA ARG A 36 19.70 -15.80 1.73
C ARG A 36 19.36 -14.73 0.70
N LEU A 37 20.01 -14.69 -0.47
CA LEU A 37 19.73 -13.69 -1.50
C LEU A 37 19.14 -14.37 -2.76
N PRO A 38 17.88 -14.09 -3.13
CA PRO A 38 17.27 -14.67 -4.33
C PRO A 38 17.82 -14.02 -5.62
N GLU A 39 17.97 -14.80 -6.69
CA GLU A 39 18.62 -14.43 -7.97
C GLU A 39 18.11 -13.12 -8.61
N HIS A 40 16.85 -12.74 -8.37
CA HIS A 40 16.27 -11.52 -8.92
C HIS A 40 16.79 -10.22 -8.26
N ALA A 41 17.23 -10.28 -6.99
CA ALA A 41 17.84 -9.14 -6.30
C ALA A 41 19.19 -8.75 -6.92
N VAL A 42 19.94 -9.74 -7.44
CA VAL A 42 21.22 -9.54 -8.12
C VAL A 42 21.04 -8.95 -9.54
N ARG A 43 19.93 -9.26 -10.22
CA ARG A 43 19.56 -8.59 -11.49
C ARG A 43 19.18 -7.13 -11.27
N TYR A 44 18.40 -6.85 -10.24
CA TYR A 44 17.87 -5.51 -9.96
C TYR A 44 18.98 -4.48 -9.63
N LEU A 45 20.03 -4.89 -8.93
CA LEU A 45 21.18 -4.02 -8.62
C LEU A 45 22.01 -3.62 -9.84
N ASN A 46 21.88 -4.34 -10.96
CA ASN A 46 22.64 -4.08 -12.18
C ASN A 46 21.87 -3.25 -13.23
N GLU A 47 20.57 -3.01 -13.04
CA GLU A 47 19.70 -2.42 -14.10
C GLU A 47 19.24 -0.98 -13.84
N THR A 48 19.43 -0.39 -12.65
CA THR A 48 19.01 1.00 -12.39
C THR A 48 20.17 1.99 -12.43
N ARG A 49 20.30 2.71 -13.56
CA ARG A 49 20.92 4.05 -13.61
C ARG A 49 19.80 5.11 -13.68
N PRO A 50 19.86 6.19 -12.90
CA PRO A 50 18.81 7.21 -12.90
C PRO A 50 19.07 8.29 -13.95
N GLU A 51 18.80 8.03 -15.24
CA GLU A 51 18.75 9.09 -16.25
C GLU A 51 17.61 8.85 -17.25
N ASP A 52 16.41 9.37 -16.96
CA ASP A 52 15.64 10.28 -17.82
C ASP A 52 14.30 10.61 -17.11
N ARG A 53 14.04 11.87 -16.78
CA ARG A 53 12.71 12.31 -16.34
C ARG A 53 11.94 12.76 -17.57
N THR A 54 11.18 11.85 -18.17
CA THR A 54 10.29 12.14 -19.30
C THR A 54 9.14 13.06 -18.89
N ARG A 55 8.61 13.80 -19.87
CA ARG A 55 7.53 14.77 -19.66
C ARG A 55 6.20 14.05 -19.39
N PRO A 56 5.21 14.72 -18.76
CA PRO A 56 3.90 14.12 -18.44
C PRO A 56 3.11 13.53 -19.62
N ASP A 57 3.50 13.86 -20.87
CA ASP A 57 2.83 13.43 -22.10
C ASP A 57 3.38 12.09 -22.66
N ASP A 58 4.43 11.51 -22.06
CA ASP A 58 5.15 10.36 -22.60
C ASP A 58 4.88 9.02 -21.86
N VAL A 59 3.97 8.98 -20.89
CA VAL A 59 3.64 7.72 -20.19
C VAL A 59 2.85 6.79 -21.11
N GLU A 60 3.33 5.57 -21.30
CA GLU A 60 2.74 4.62 -22.25
C GLU A 60 1.32 4.20 -21.83
N ARG A 61 0.39 4.24 -22.79
CA ARG A 61 -0.98 3.75 -22.57
C ARG A 61 -1.02 2.22 -22.66
N ALA A 62 -1.79 1.58 -21.77
CA ALA A 62 -1.94 0.13 -21.83
C ALA A 62 -2.62 -0.30 -23.14
N SER A 63 -2.04 -1.31 -23.79
CA SER A 63 -2.61 -1.90 -25.00
C SER A 63 -3.95 -2.58 -24.71
N THR A 64 -4.91 -2.41 -25.61
CA THR A 64 -6.21 -3.10 -25.57
C THR A 64 -6.41 -4.04 -26.76
N ALA A 65 -5.31 -4.40 -27.46
CA ALA A 65 -5.35 -5.19 -28.69
C ALA A 65 -5.98 -6.59 -28.48
N ASN A 66 -5.84 -7.15 -27.29
CA ASN A 66 -6.43 -8.44 -26.89
C ASN A 66 -7.88 -8.33 -26.37
N ILE A 67 -8.47 -7.13 -26.35
CA ILE A 67 -9.83 -6.90 -25.83
C ILE A 67 -10.82 -6.73 -26.99
N SER A 68 -11.70 -7.73 -27.16
CA SER A 68 -12.74 -7.72 -28.19
C SER A 68 -13.90 -6.78 -27.82
N ASN A 69 -14.66 -6.31 -28.81
CA ASN A 69 -15.87 -5.51 -28.56
C ASN A 69 -16.94 -6.29 -27.76
N ALA A 70 -16.99 -7.62 -27.91
CA ALA A 70 -17.89 -8.46 -27.12
C ALA A 70 -17.53 -8.40 -25.62
N HIS A 71 -16.24 -8.49 -25.28
CA HIS A 71 -15.75 -8.36 -23.90
C HIS A 71 -16.05 -6.96 -23.32
N LEU A 72 -15.80 -5.90 -24.11
CA LEU A 72 -16.13 -4.53 -23.70
C LEU A 72 -17.63 -4.36 -23.39
N ASN A 73 -18.49 -4.91 -24.25
CA ASN A 73 -19.94 -4.87 -24.06
C ASN A 73 -20.40 -5.69 -22.85
N GLU A 74 -19.82 -6.87 -22.63
CA GLU A 74 -20.11 -7.74 -21.47
C GLU A 74 -19.83 -7.02 -20.15
N HIS A 75 -18.66 -6.36 -20.05
CA HIS A 75 -18.28 -5.61 -18.86
C HIS A 75 -18.91 -4.21 -18.79
N GLY A 76 -19.53 -3.76 -19.89
CA GLY A 76 -20.14 -2.44 -20.05
C GLY A 76 -19.12 -1.30 -19.92
N ILE A 77 -17.93 -1.49 -20.48
CA ILE A 77 -16.86 -0.48 -20.49
C ILE A 77 -16.46 -0.08 -21.91
N THR A 78 -15.94 1.13 -22.06
CA THR A 78 -15.33 1.59 -23.31
C THR A 78 -13.91 1.05 -23.46
N ARG A 79 -13.35 1.15 -24.66
CA ARG A 79 -11.94 0.81 -24.90
C ARG A 79 -10.98 1.74 -24.16
N GLU A 80 -11.34 3.02 -24.04
CA GLU A 80 -10.59 4.02 -23.26
C GLU A 80 -10.60 3.71 -21.75
N GLU A 81 -11.76 3.31 -21.22
CA GLU A 81 -11.89 2.86 -19.83
C GLU A 81 -11.06 1.60 -19.57
N ALA A 82 -11.07 0.63 -20.49
CA ALA A 82 -10.23 -0.58 -20.38
C ALA A 82 -8.73 -0.24 -20.39
N ALA A 83 -8.30 0.68 -21.28
CA ALA A 83 -6.93 1.14 -21.34
C ALA A 83 -6.51 1.87 -20.05
N PHE A 84 -7.37 2.74 -19.51
CA PHE A 84 -7.11 3.43 -18.26
C PHE A 84 -6.95 2.45 -17.09
N LEU A 85 -7.87 1.50 -16.92
CA LEU A 85 -7.78 0.46 -15.91
C LEU A 85 -6.48 -0.34 -16.05
N GLY A 86 -6.13 -0.76 -17.28
CA GLY A 86 -4.88 -1.46 -17.55
C GLY A 86 -3.63 -0.64 -17.18
N THR A 87 -3.62 0.65 -17.49
CA THR A 87 -2.51 1.55 -17.11
C THR A 87 -2.40 1.74 -15.61
N VAL A 88 -3.52 1.83 -14.88
CA VAL A 88 -3.49 1.85 -13.41
C VAL A 88 -2.91 0.55 -12.85
N VAL A 89 -3.29 -0.62 -13.39
CA VAL A 89 -2.72 -1.91 -12.96
C VAL A 89 -1.21 -1.96 -13.23
N LYS A 90 -0.76 -1.53 -14.42
CA LYS A 90 0.68 -1.43 -14.74
C LYS A 90 1.43 -0.52 -13.77
N ALA A 91 0.87 0.65 -13.44
CA ALA A 91 1.46 1.53 -12.45
C ALA A 91 1.55 0.86 -11.06
N MET A 92 0.49 0.15 -10.63
CA MET A 92 0.51 -0.61 -9.37
C MET A 92 1.56 -1.72 -9.38
N ASN A 93 1.84 -2.32 -10.54
CA ASN A 93 2.87 -3.34 -10.72
C ASN A 93 4.28 -2.76 -10.90
N ARG A 94 4.43 -1.42 -10.92
CA ARG A 94 5.71 -0.74 -11.24
C ARG A 94 6.24 -1.10 -12.64
N ASP A 95 5.32 -1.43 -13.54
CA ASP A 95 5.55 -1.82 -14.95
C ASP A 95 5.05 -0.72 -15.91
N LEU A 96 5.20 0.54 -15.49
CA LEU A 96 4.79 1.69 -16.29
C LEU A 96 5.97 2.63 -16.49
N ASP A 97 6.59 2.50 -17.66
CA ASP A 97 7.76 3.30 -18.04
C ASP A 97 7.47 4.81 -17.93
N GLY A 98 8.41 5.52 -17.30
CA GLY A 98 8.32 6.97 -17.09
C GLY A 98 7.31 7.40 -16.02
N TYR A 99 6.72 6.47 -15.25
CA TYR A 99 5.82 6.79 -14.14
C TYR A 99 6.33 6.26 -12.80
N ASP A 100 6.53 7.15 -11.84
CA ASP A 100 6.81 6.80 -10.44
C ASP A 100 5.49 6.68 -9.68
N LEU A 101 5.25 5.53 -9.03
CA LEU A 101 4.01 5.26 -8.29
C LEU A 101 3.73 6.28 -7.19
N THR A 102 4.77 6.94 -6.66
CA THR A 102 4.63 8.01 -5.68
C THR A 102 4.07 9.30 -6.30
N GLU A 103 3.95 9.43 -7.61
CA GLU A 103 3.32 10.59 -8.27
C GLU A 103 1.79 10.53 -8.25
N SER A 104 1.10 11.60 -8.62
CA SER A 104 -0.38 11.60 -8.63
C SER A 104 -0.87 10.88 -9.87
N MET A 105 -1.77 9.90 -9.73
CA MET A 105 -2.38 9.23 -10.88
C MET A 105 -3.35 10.12 -11.67
N MET A 106 -3.60 11.36 -11.22
CA MET A 106 -4.31 12.35 -12.04
C MET A 106 -3.62 12.59 -13.40
N GLN A 107 -2.29 12.51 -13.46
CA GLN A 107 -1.58 12.68 -14.73
C GLN A 107 -1.88 11.55 -15.71
N LEU A 108 -2.06 10.32 -15.20
CA LEU A 108 -2.53 9.18 -16.00
C LEU A 108 -3.98 9.42 -16.43
N LYS A 109 -4.88 9.70 -15.48
CA LYS A 109 -6.32 9.90 -15.74
C LYS A 109 -6.62 10.99 -16.78
N ASN A 110 -5.79 12.03 -16.85
CA ASN A 110 -5.97 13.13 -17.80
C ASN A 110 -5.67 12.73 -19.26
N GLN A 111 -5.05 11.58 -19.51
CA GLN A 111 -4.77 11.06 -20.85
C GLN A 111 -5.94 10.26 -21.45
N TYR A 112 -7.01 10.01 -20.68
CA TYR A 112 -8.12 9.14 -21.07
C TYR A 112 -9.46 9.88 -20.99
N ASP A 113 -10.33 9.58 -21.96
CA ASP A 113 -11.73 9.97 -21.92
C ASP A 113 -12.55 8.86 -21.25
N ILE A 114 -12.72 8.98 -19.93
CA ILE A 114 -13.39 7.97 -19.08
C ILE A 114 -14.49 8.59 -18.24
N ASP A 115 -15.49 7.76 -17.95
CA ASP A 115 -16.46 8.00 -16.90
C ASP A 115 -15.98 7.33 -15.59
N GLU A 116 -15.26 8.10 -14.77
CA GLU A 116 -14.69 7.62 -13.50
C GLU A 116 -15.77 7.19 -12.49
N GLU A 117 -16.89 7.91 -12.45
CA GLU A 117 -18.01 7.63 -11.53
C GLU A 117 -18.65 6.28 -11.90
N LYS A 118 -18.93 6.06 -13.19
CA LYS A 118 -19.42 4.77 -13.69
C LYS A 118 -18.48 3.61 -13.35
N LEU A 119 -17.16 3.79 -13.47
CA LEU A 119 -16.19 2.74 -13.13
C LEU A 119 -16.16 2.42 -11.63
N ARG A 120 -16.36 3.43 -10.78
CA ARG A 120 -16.51 3.27 -9.33
C ARG A 120 -17.83 2.60 -8.96
N ASP A 121 -18.94 3.01 -9.55
CA ASP A 121 -20.27 2.43 -9.31
C ASP A 121 -20.36 0.97 -9.72
N LYS A 122 -19.63 0.58 -10.78
CA LYS A 122 -19.47 -0.81 -11.20
C LYS A 122 -18.55 -1.62 -10.28
N GLY A 123 -17.89 -0.98 -9.31
CA GLY A 123 -16.93 -1.60 -8.41
C GLY A 123 -15.61 -1.99 -9.10
N TYR A 124 -15.29 -1.42 -10.27
CA TYR A 124 -14.05 -1.72 -11.00
C TYR A 124 -12.85 -0.87 -10.54
N LEU A 125 -13.15 0.30 -9.99
CA LEU A 125 -12.16 1.31 -9.62
C LEU A 125 -12.46 1.82 -8.21
N LYS A 126 -11.44 2.01 -7.40
CA LYS A 126 -11.49 2.81 -6.18
C LYS A 126 -10.67 4.07 -6.39
N ARG A 127 -11.15 5.21 -5.89
CA ARG A 127 -10.36 6.45 -5.83
C ARG A 127 -9.96 6.76 -4.41
N HIS A 128 -8.69 7.11 -4.25
CA HIS A 128 -8.07 7.42 -2.97
C HIS A 128 -7.49 8.85 -3.03
N THR A 129 -7.84 9.71 -2.08
CA THR A 129 -7.28 11.07 -1.95
C THR A 129 -6.41 11.17 -0.70
N GLY A 130 -6.42 12.25 0.10
CA GLY A 130 -5.81 12.27 1.45
C GLY A 130 -4.29 12.05 1.58
N ALA A 131 -3.58 11.68 0.52
CA ALA A 131 -2.15 11.37 0.50
C ALA A 131 -1.37 12.59 -0.04
N SER A 132 -1.35 13.67 0.75
CA SER A 132 -0.66 14.93 0.37
C SER A 132 -1.19 15.58 -0.93
N ARG A 133 -2.52 15.71 -1.06
CA ARG A 133 -3.22 16.30 -2.22
C ARG A 133 -3.03 15.53 -3.56
N ARG A 134 -2.53 14.30 -3.50
CA ARG A 134 -2.47 13.39 -4.66
C ARG A 134 -3.73 12.56 -4.73
N ALA A 135 -4.11 12.16 -5.95
CA ALA A 135 -5.14 11.17 -6.17
C ALA A 135 -4.50 9.88 -6.68
N TYR A 136 -4.96 8.77 -6.14
CA TYR A 136 -4.57 7.43 -6.51
C TYR A 136 -5.81 6.64 -6.89
N TYR A 137 -5.62 5.67 -7.77
CA TYR A 137 -6.65 4.73 -8.17
C TYR A 137 -6.19 3.32 -7.88
N SER A 138 -7.09 2.47 -7.38
CA SER A 138 -6.86 1.03 -7.26
C SER A 138 -7.86 0.31 -8.16
N VAL A 139 -7.37 -0.58 -9.01
CA VAL A 139 -8.24 -1.44 -9.82
C VAL A 139 -8.60 -2.67 -9.01
N THR A 140 -9.89 -2.92 -8.86
CA THR A 140 -10.40 -4.08 -8.10
C THR A 140 -10.20 -5.36 -8.91
N PHE A 141 -10.48 -6.52 -8.29
CA PHE A 141 -10.42 -7.79 -9.00
C PHE A 141 -11.35 -7.84 -10.22
N ASP A 142 -12.55 -7.26 -10.13
CA ASP A 142 -13.47 -7.20 -11.26
C ASP A 142 -13.03 -6.18 -12.31
N GLY A 143 -12.37 -5.09 -11.90
CA GLY A 143 -11.70 -4.18 -12.82
C GLY A 143 -10.56 -4.84 -13.60
N GLN A 144 -9.75 -5.70 -12.95
CA GLN A 144 -8.68 -6.48 -13.59
C GLN A 144 -9.24 -7.42 -14.65
N LYS A 145 -10.33 -8.14 -14.36
CA LYS A 145 -11.04 -8.96 -15.36
C LYS A 145 -11.55 -8.12 -16.52
N ALA A 146 -12.11 -6.95 -16.23
CA ALA A 146 -12.67 -6.06 -17.24
C ALA A 146 -11.58 -5.54 -18.20
N CYS A 147 -10.38 -5.21 -17.71
CA CYS A 147 -9.27 -4.76 -18.55
C CYS A 147 -8.31 -5.88 -19.03
N ARG A 148 -8.46 -7.11 -18.53
CA ARG A 148 -7.57 -8.26 -18.81
C ARG A 148 -6.11 -7.99 -18.46
N VAL A 149 -5.87 -7.26 -17.38
CA VAL A 149 -4.54 -7.03 -16.82
C VAL A 149 -4.59 -7.37 -15.33
N ASP A 150 -3.75 -8.29 -14.91
CA ASP A 150 -3.71 -8.76 -13.53
C ASP A 150 -2.71 -7.95 -12.70
N LYS A 151 -3.09 -7.71 -11.45
CA LYS A 151 -2.20 -7.10 -10.46
C LYS A 151 -1.23 -8.16 -9.96
N GLU A 152 0.07 -7.88 -10.10
CA GLU A 152 1.13 -8.74 -9.59
C GLU A 152 1.27 -8.60 -8.06
N HIS A 153 1.85 -9.61 -7.44
CA HIS A 153 2.11 -9.67 -6.00
C HIS A 153 3.41 -10.44 -5.71
N GLY A 154 4.05 -10.14 -4.58
CA GLY A 154 5.29 -10.81 -4.15
C GLY A 154 6.37 -9.84 -3.66
N TYR A 155 7.56 -10.39 -3.41
CA TYR A 155 8.71 -9.79 -2.70
C TYR A 155 9.27 -8.46 -3.24
N THR A 156 8.76 -7.96 -4.36
CA THR A 156 9.16 -6.66 -4.95
C THR A 156 7.96 -5.79 -5.33
N ILE A 157 6.75 -6.32 -5.19
CA ILE A 157 5.52 -5.70 -5.67
C ILE A 157 4.58 -5.34 -4.51
N GLY A 158 4.57 -6.14 -3.45
CA GLY A 158 3.66 -6.00 -2.30
C GLY A 158 2.56 -7.06 -2.28
N ASP A 159 1.71 -6.94 -1.26
CA ASP A 159 0.74 -7.98 -0.90
C ASP A 159 -0.43 -8.15 -1.87
N ILE A 160 -1.02 -9.34 -1.81
CA ILE A 160 -2.28 -9.65 -2.47
C ILE A 160 -3.37 -8.73 -1.92
N GLY A 161 -4.09 -8.05 -2.82
CA GLY A 161 -5.21 -7.20 -2.41
C GLY A 161 -4.82 -5.80 -1.92
N ALA A 162 -3.51 -5.48 -1.75
CA ALA A 162 -3.07 -4.13 -1.39
C ALA A 162 -3.61 -3.07 -2.36
N ASP A 163 -4.31 -2.07 -1.82
CA ASP A 163 -4.74 -0.89 -2.57
C ASP A 163 -3.53 0.02 -2.83
N THR A 164 -3.61 0.86 -3.87
CA THR A 164 -2.53 1.73 -4.32
C THR A 164 -1.90 2.58 -3.22
N PRO A 165 -2.65 3.21 -2.29
CA PRO A 165 -2.04 3.99 -1.21
C PRO A 165 -1.03 3.20 -0.36
N HIS A 166 -1.24 1.90 -0.13
CA HIS A 166 -0.31 1.09 0.63
C HIS A 166 0.98 0.85 -0.17
N ARG A 167 0.88 0.50 -1.46
CA ARG A 167 2.06 0.40 -2.35
C ARG A 167 2.83 1.72 -2.49
N VAL A 168 2.12 2.86 -2.47
CA VAL A 168 2.74 4.19 -2.42
C VAL A 168 3.52 4.40 -1.14
N GLY A 169 3.01 3.94 0.01
CA GLY A 169 3.73 3.99 1.27
C GLY A 169 5.04 3.20 1.22
N ILE A 170 5.00 1.98 0.70
CA ILE A 170 6.18 1.14 0.44
C ILE A 170 7.19 1.86 -0.44
N ASP A 171 6.77 2.45 -1.56
CA ASP A 171 7.70 3.14 -2.47
C ASP A 171 8.30 4.41 -1.84
N LEU A 172 7.54 5.11 -0.98
CA LEU A 172 8.08 6.24 -0.22
C LEU A 172 9.13 5.79 0.80
N ILE A 173 8.93 4.66 1.47
CA ILE A 173 9.90 4.08 2.39
C ILE A 173 11.18 3.72 1.63
N LYS A 174 11.04 2.99 0.52
CA LYS A 174 12.17 2.62 -0.33
C LYS A 174 12.95 3.86 -0.78
N GLN A 175 12.27 4.86 -1.33
CA GLN A 175 12.93 6.11 -1.74
C GLN A 175 13.61 6.85 -0.59
N TYR A 176 13.05 6.79 0.63
CA TYR A 176 13.66 7.40 1.82
C TYR A 176 14.95 6.68 2.21
N TYR A 177 14.91 5.37 2.43
CA TYR A 177 16.09 4.62 2.86
C TYR A 177 17.17 4.57 1.77
N GLU A 178 16.81 4.60 0.49
CA GLU A 178 17.77 4.74 -0.61
C GLU A 178 18.50 6.11 -0.63
N THR A 179 17.97 7.13 0.06
CA THR A 179 18.72 8.39 0.25
C THR A 179 19.77 8.30 1.35
N LEU A 180 19.76 7.25 2.16
CA LEU A 180 20.66 7.11 3.30
C LEU A 180 21.91 6.32 2.90
N PRO A 181 23.12 6.88 3.09
CA PRO A 181 24.36 6.24 2.65
C PRO A 181 24.64 4.92 3.37
N GLU A 182 24.11 4.68 4.56
CA GLU A 182 24.28 3.46 5.34
C GLU A 182 23.38 2.31 4.87
N THR A 183 22.36 2.56 4.06
CA THR A 183 21.45 1.54 3.56
C THR A 183 22.16 0.64 2.54
N GLN A 184 21.96 -0.67 2.70
CA GLN A 184 22.41 -1.67 1.73
C GLN A 184 21.23 -2.24 0.93
N ILE A 185 20.17 -2.65 1.62
CA ILE A 185 19.03 -3.35 1.03
C ILE A 185 17.73 -2.82 1.64
N VAL A 186 16.71 -2.68 0.80
CA VAL A 186 15.31 -2.50 1.20
C VAL A 186 14.50 -3.66 0.61
N GLU A 187 14.03 -4.57 1.46
CA GLU A 187 13.22 -5.73 1.09
C GLU A 187 11.72 -5.40 1.27
N ILE A 188 10.89 -5.80 0.31
CA ILE A 188 9.43 -5.56 0.31
C ILE A 188 8.70 -6.88 0.53
N SER A 189 7.67 -6.90 1.37
CA SER A 189 6.90 -8.11 1.70
C SER A 189 7.76 -9.32 2.12
N PRO A 190 8.85 -9.19 2.93
CA PRO A 190 9.59 -10.36 3.37
C PRO A 190 8.72 -11.24 4.27
N LYS A 191 8.91 -12.56 4.16
CA LYS A 191 8.20 -13.54 4.96
C LYS A 191 9.09 -14.02 6.09
N GLU A 192 8.67 -13.77 7.32
CA GLU A 192 9.43 -14.11 8.52
C GLU A 192 8.52 -14.81 9.53
N ASN A 193 8.97 -15.96 10.06
CA ASN A 193 8.23 -16.74 11.07
C ASN A 193 6.78 -17.08 10.72
N GLY A 194 6.45 -17.15 9.42
CA GLY A 194 5.09 -17.40 8.92
C GLY A 194 4.20 -16.16 8.80
N GLY A 195 4.71 -14.97 9.16
CA GLY A 195 4.13 -13.66 8.87
C GLY A 195 4.73 -13.00 7.63
N GLU A 196 4.05 -12.00 7.10
CA GLU A 196 4.49 -11.10 6.03
C GLU A 196 4.61 -9.71 6.66
N LEU A 197 5.76 -9.06 6.46
CA LEU A 197 6.06 -7.69 6.91
C LEU A 197 6.03 -6.78 5.69
N ASP A 198 5.69 -5.50 5.81
CA ASP A 198 5.67 -4.64 4.62
C ASP A 198 7.07 -4.32 4.09
N VAL A 199 7.98 -3.86 4.95
CA VAL A 199 9.36 -3.50 4.56
C VAL A 199 10.38 -3.83 5.64
N VAL A 200 11.52 -4.38 5.22
CA VAL A 200 12.71 -4.56 6.05
C VAL A 200 13.88 -3.82 5.42
N VAL A 201 14.64 -3.10 6.25
CA VAL A 201 15.83 -2.36 5.82
C VAL A 201 17.07 -2.98 6.45
N VAL A 202 18.09 -3.22 5.63
CA VAL A 202 19.38 -3.75 6.05
C VAL A 202 20.47 -2.72 5.75
N ASN A 203 21.31 -2.43 6.73
CA ASN A 203 22.44 -1.52 6.58
C ASN A 203 23.67 -2.22 5.95
N ARG A 204 24.70 -1.44 5.60
CA ARG A 204 25.94 -1.93 4.98
C ARG A 204 26.74 -2.92 5.81
N ASP A 205 26.48 -2.99 7.11
CA ASP A 205 27.09 -4.00 8.00
C ASP A 205 26.32 -5.33 7.97
N GLY A 206 25.24 -5.43 7.17
CA GLY A 206 24.38 -6.60 7.08
C GLY A 206 23.41 -6.74 8.26
N ASN A 207 23.25 -5.70 9.08
CA ASN A 207 22.33 -5.70 10.21
C ASN A 207 20.99 -5.10 9.81
N ARG A 208 19.91 -5.60 10.42
CA ARG A 208 18.59 -4.96 10.30
C ARG A 208 18.66 -3.55 10.89
N ALA A 209 18.42 -2.58 10.03
CA ALA A 209 18.35 -1.17 10.40
C ALA A 209 16.93 -0.78 10.82
N ALA A 210 15.91 -1.30 10.14
CA ALA A 210 14.52 -1.02 10.47
C ALA A 210 13.57 -2.15 10.01
N ILE A 211 12.43 -2.26 10.69
CA ILE A 211 11.18 -2.80 10.13
C ILE A 211 10.20 -1.65 9.99
N VAL A 212 9.48 -1.64 8.86
CA VAL A 212 8.50 -0.62 8.59
C VAL A 212 7.18 -1.25 8.16
N GLU A 213 6.10 -0.88 8.85
CA GLU A 213 4.73 -1.26 8.49
C GLU A 213 3.96 -0.06 7.93
N VAL A 214 3.08 -0.31 6.96
CA VAL A 214 2.39 0.68 6.14
C VAL A 214 0.88 0.59 6.29
N GLU A 215 0.33 1.63 6.91
CA GLU A 215 -1.11 1.75 7.07
C GLU A 215 -1.69 2.80 6.14
N ALA A 216 -2.49 2.35 5.19
CA ALA A 216 -3.02 3.21 4.12
C ALA A 216 -4.53 3.05 3.88
N GLY A 217 -5.25 2.73 4.96
CA GLY A 217 -6.70 2.55 4.97
C GLY A 217 -7.53 3.73 4.43
N LYS A 218 -8.85 3.58 4.53
CA LYS A 218 -9.82 4.54 3.99
C LYS A 218 -9.83 5.82 4.81
N VAL A 219 -9.87 6.96 4.14
CA VAL A 219 -9.91 8.28 4.80
C VAL A 219 -11.19 9.02 4.43
N THR A 220 -11.61 9.99 5.24
CA THR A 220 -12.84 10.78 5.01
C THR A 220 -12.80 11.61 3.73
N ALA A 221 -11.62 11.86 3.18
CA ALA A 221 -11.47 12.58 1.91
C ALA A 221 -11.69 11.67 0.69
N ASP A 222 -11.79 10.35 0.85
CA ASP A 222 -12.05 9.43 -0.26
C ASP A 222 -13.47 9.65 -0.78
N PRO A 223 -13.69 9.75 -2.11
CA PRO A 223 -15.00 10.09 -2.66
C PRO A 223 -16.06 9.00 -2.47
N ASP A 224 -15.64 7.77 -2.15
CA ASP A 224 -16.51 6.65 -1.74
C ASP A 224 -16.66 6.53 -0.22
N SER A 225 -16.19 7.52 0.56
CA SER A 225 -16.43 7.54 2.01
C SER A 225 -17.88 7.89 2.30
N ASP A 226 -18.64 6.89 2.74
CA ASP A 226 -19.93 7.12 3.37
C ASP A 226 -19.69 7.94 4.64
N ALA A 227 -20.39 9.05 4.79
CA ALA A 227 -20.30 9.92 5.97
C ALA A 227 -20.59 9.18 7.28
N ASN A 228 -21.25 8.01 7.22
CA ASN A 228 -21.55 7.17 8.38
C ASN A 228 -20.50 6.08 8.66
N ILE A 229 -19.56 5.83 7.74
CA ILE A 229 -18.47 4.87 7.93
C ILE A 229 -17.23 5.68 8.33
N ARG A 230 -16.79 5.49 9.58
CA ARG A 230 -15.55 6.11 10.07
C ARG A 230 -14.38 5.76 9.16
N SER A 231 -13.55 6.75 8.86
CA SER A 231 -12.22 6.51 8.30
C SER A 231 -11.44 5.57 9.21
N GLY A 232 -10.54 4.79 8.61
CA GLY A 232 -9.63 3.95 9.35
C GLY A 232 -9.33 2.62 8.67
N ILE A 233 -8.82 1.74 9.51
CA ILE A 233 -8.31 0.43 9.14
C ILE A 233 -9.41 -0.59 9.38
N HIS A 234 -9.68 -1.41 8.37
CA HIS A 234 -10.80 -2.36 8.39
C HIS A 234 -10.57 -3.56 9.31
N ASN A 235 -9.31 -3.86 9.63
CA ASN A 235 -8.94 -5.02 10.43
C ASN A 235 -7.97 -4.61 11.55
N TYR A 236 -8.50 -4.34 12.74
CA TYR A 236 -7.68 -4.01 13.91
C TYR A 236 -6.80 -5.19 14.34
N ASP A 237 -7.18 -6.43 14.05
CA ASP A 237 -6.35 -7.60 14.39
C ASP A 237 -5.06 -7.60 13.55
N SER A 238 -5.12 -7.13 12.30
CA SER A 238 -3.91 -6.94 11.47
C SER A 238 -2.97 -5.94 12.13
N VAL A 239 -3.46 -4.74 12.46
CA VAL A 239 -2.65 -3.69 13.09
C VAL A 239 -2.01 -4.16 14.40
N ARG A 240 -2.75 -4.94 15.19
CA ARG A 240 -2.25 -5.47 16.46
C ARG A 240 -1.19 -6.57 16.24
N LYS A 241 -1.32 -7.37 15.20
CA LYS A 241 -0.29 -8.33 14.79
C LYS A 241 0.97 -7.59 14.29
N ASP A 242 0.79 -6.57 13.46
CA ASP A 242 1.91 -5.78 12.90
C ASP A 242 2.68 -5.06 14.03
N TYR A 243 1.98 -4.59 15.06
CA TYR A 243 2.60 -4.14 16.31
C TYR A 243 3.44 -5.22 16.98
N GLN A 244 2.95 -6.45 17.10
CA GLN A 244 3.69 -7.55 17.72
C GLN A 244 4.96 -7.88 16.93
N ASP A 245 4.90 -7.83 15.60
CA ASP A 245 6.05 -8.05 14.73
C ASP A 245 7.09 -6.94 14.86
N LEU A 246 6.65 -5.68 14.91
CA LEU A 246 7.51 -4.51 15.17
C LEU A 246 8.23 -4.63 16.52
N VAL A 247 7.50 -4.96 17.59
CA VAL A 247 8.06 -5.08 18.95
C VAL A 247 9.05 -6.25 19.07
N ALA A 248 8.81 -7.34 18.34
CA ALA A 248 9.66 -8.54 18.40
C ALA A 248 10.96 -8.41 17.60
N SER A 249 11.08 -7.40 16.73
CA SER A 249 12.21 -7.24 15.83
C SER A 249 13.41 -6.52 16.43
N THR A 250 14.56 -6.71 15.81
CA THR A 250 15.74 -5.87 15.96
C THR A 250 15.72 -4.69 14.97
N GLY A 251 16.39 -3.59 15.30
CA GLY A 251 16.38 -2.36 14.49
C GLY A 251 15.20 -1.44 14.82
N ASP A 252 15.10 -0.32 14.12
CA ASP A 252 14.06 0.68 14.36
C ASP A 252 12.68 0.15 13.92
N ALA A 253 11.69 0.25 14.80
CA ALA A 253 10.30 -0.09 14.53
C ALA A 253 9.51 1.15 14.08
N VAL A 254 9.18 1.22 12.79
CA VAL A 254 8.58 2.42 12.20
C VAL A 254 7.19 2.13 11.64
N TRP A 255 6.23 3.00 11.94
CA TRP A 255 4.95 3.02 11.21
C TRP A 255 4.89 4.15 10.20
N VAL A 256 4.42 3.82 9.01
CA VAL A 256 4.15 4.78 7.95
C VAL A 256 2.66 4.81 7.66
N ALA A 257 2.03 5.92 8.00
CA ALA A 257 0.62 6.13 7.79
C ALA A 257 0.35 7.04 6.59
N ARG A 258 -0.77 6.81 5.89
CA ARG A 258 -1.21 7.68 4.80
C ARG A 258 -1.38 9.14 5.24
N ASN A 259 -2.02 9.35 6.39
CA ASN A 259 -2.25 10.66 7.00
C ASN A 259 -2.53 10.55 8.51
N HIS A 260 -2.81 11.70 9.14
CA HIS A 260 -3.17 11.80 10.56
C HIS A 260 -4.41 10.99 10.94
N GLU A 261 -5.42 10.89 10.07
CA GLU A 261 -6.61 10.08 10.33
C GLU A 261 -6.25 8.61 10.52
N ILE A 262 -5.37 8.09 9.66
CA ILE A 262 -4.89 6.72 9.76
C ILE A 262 -4.02 6.52 11.00
N VAL A 263 -3.18 7.48 11.38
CA VAL A 263 -2.47 7.40 12.67
C VAL A 263 -3.47 7.26 13.82
N GLY A 264 -4.51 8.10 13.86
CA GLY A 264 -5.57 7.96 14.87
C GLY A 264 -6.23 6.58 14.87
N ALA A 265 -6.46 5.98 13.69
CA ALA A 265 -6.99 4.64 13.57
C ALA A 265 -6.04 3.55 14.08
N ILE A 266 -4.73 3.68 13.83
CA ILE A 266 -3.69 2.79 14.39
C ILE A 266 -3.75 2.86 15.92
N LEU A 267 -3.65 4.05 16.50
CA LEU A 267 -3.66 4.22 17.96
C LEU A 267 -4.95 3.66 18.59
N ARG A 268 -6.10 3.81 17.93
CA ARG A 268 -7.35 3.16 18.36
C ARG A 268 -7.26 1.65 18.34
N ALA A 269 -6.70 1.07 17.27
CA ALA A 269 -6.55 -0.37 17.15
C ALA A 269 -5.67 -0.94 18.27
N LEU A 270 -4.57 -0.26 18.58
CA LEU A 270 -3.64 -0.69 19.64
C LEU A 270 -4.19 -0.53 21.05
N THR A 271 -5.02 0.49 21.28
CA THR A 271 -5.68 0.72 22.56
C THR A 271 -6.98 -0.08 22.70
N SER A 272 -7.45 -0.73 21.63
CA SER A 272 -8.62 -1.59 21.66
C SER A 272 -8.22 -3.05 21.87
N GLY A 273 -8.59 -3.60 23.01
CA GLY A 273 -8.33 -4.99 23.39
C GLY A 273 -7.28 -5.11 24.49
N ASP A 274 -7.22 -6.29 25.11
CA ASP A 274 -6.39 -6.54 26.30
C ASP A 274 -4.99 -7.07 25.96
N GLU A 275 -4.68 -7.26 24.67
CA GLU A 275 -3.49 -8.00 24.20
C GLU A 275 -2.24 -7.11 24.01
N ASN A 276 -2.41 -5.80 23.86
CA ASN A 276 -1.29 -4.87 23.65
C ASN A 276 -1.11 -3.96 24.88
N PRO A 277 0.12 -3.70 25.33
CA PRO A 277 0.39 -2.84 26.48
C PRO A 277 0.19 -1.33 26.19
N VAL A 278 -0.45 -0.97 25.07
CA VAL A 278 -0.59 0.41 24.60
C VAL A 278 -1.81 1.09 25.22
N SER A 279 -1.61 2.18 25.96
CA SER A 279 -2.66 2.92 26.67
C SER A 279 -2.62 4.42 26.38
N ILE A 280 -3.26 4.84 25.29
CA ILE A 280 -3.33 6.26 24.90
C ILE A 280 -4.73 6.80 25.16
N ASP A 281 -4.80 7.95 25.84
CA ASP A 281 -6.07 8.61 26.13
C ASP A 281 -6.84 8.95 24.84
N LYS A 282 -8.15 8.76 24.89
CA LYS A 282 -9.03 8.97 23.74
C LYS A 282 -8.94 10.40 23.18
N ASP A 283 -8.76 11.42 24.03
CA ASP A 283 -8.63 12.81 23.59
C ASP A 283 -7.30 13.08 22.87
N VAL A 284 -6.23 12.35 23.21
CA VAL A 284 -4.95 12.40 22.50
C VAL A 284 -5.14 11.83 21.10
N ILE A 285 -5.77 10.65 21.00
CA ILE A 285 -6.09 10.01 19.72
C ILE A 285 -6.91 10.94 18.82
N GLU A 286 -8.00 11.52 19.34
CA GLU A 286 -8.86 12.45 18.59
C GLU A 286 -8.08 13.70 18.13
N ARG A 287 -7.18 14.24 18.97
CA ARG A 287 -6.32 15.37 18.58
C ARG A 287 -5.34 15.01 17.47
N VAL A 288 -4.80 13.80 17.46
CA VAL A 288 -3.91 13.32 16.41
C VAL A 288 -4.67 13.13 15.11
N GLU A 289 -5.82 12.46 15.16
CA GLU A 289 -6.72 12.19 14.02
C GLU A 289 -7.11 13.48 13.29
N ASP A 290 -7.50 14.50 14.04
CA ASP A 290 -7.87 15.82 13.50
C ASP A 290 -6.66 16.65 13.02
N GLY A 291 -5.44 16.15 13.19
CA GLY A 291 -4.20 16.90 12.91
C GLY A 291 -3.94 18.08 13.84
N ARG A 292 -4.64 18.14 14.99
CA ARG A 292 -4.47 19.18 16.03
C ARG A 292 -3.24 18.92 16.91
N MET A 293 -2.71 17.70 16.91
CA MET A 293 -1.44 17.33 17.55
C MET A 293 -0.40 16.95 16.51
N LYS A 294 0.83 17.47 16.68
CA LYS A 294 1.99 17.06 15.87
C LYS A 294 2.45 15.67 16.29
N LEU A 295 2.86 14.84 15.33
CA LEU A 295 3.36 13.49 15.63
C LEU A 295 4.62 13.51 16.51
N GLU A 296 5.53 14.47 16.33
CA GLU A 296 6.67 14.66 17.25
C GLU A 296 6.24 14.86 18.71
N THR A 297 5.11 15.54 18.92
CA THR A 297 4.55 15.77 20.26
C THR A 297 3.86 14.52 20.80
N LEU A 298 3.16 13.78 19.95
CA LEU A 298 2.63 12.45 20.27
C LEU A 298 3.76 11.53 20.71
N MET A 299 4.77 11.34 19.86
CA MET A 299 5.90 10.43 20.12
C MET A 299 6.59 10.78 21.44
N LYS A 300 6.98 12.04 21.63
CA LYS A 300 7.70 12.48 22.82
C LYS A 300 6.93 12.31 24.14
N ASN A 301 5.63 12.56 24.12
CA ASN A 301 4.86 12.69 25.36
C ASN A 301 4.00 11.47 25.70
N HIS A 302 3.77 10.58 24.73
CA HIS A 302 2.76 9.53 24.86
C HIS A 302 3.17 8.18 24.24
N VAL A 303 4.35 8.07 23.60
CA VAL A 303 4.79 6.80 22.98
C VAL A 303 6.19 6.44 23.45
N ASN A 304 7.16 7.34 23.26
CA ASN A 304 8.57 7.08 23.59
C ASN A 304 8.75 6.86 25.10
N GLY A 305 9.31 5.71 25.46
CA GLY A 305 9.59 5.34 26.85
C GLY A 305 8.37 4.77 27.60
N GLU A 306 7.19 4.75 26.98
CA GLU A 306 6.00 4.06 27.51
C GLU A 306 5.70 2.75 26.76
N TYR A 307 5.98 2.68 25.45
CA TYR A 307 5.78 1.48 24.63
C TYR A 307 7.08 1.05 23.97
N ASP A 308 7.65 -0.06 24.45
CA ASP A 308 8.73 -0.76 23.75
C ASP A 308 8.17 -1.26 22.42
N GLY A 309 8.72 -0.79 21.29
CA GLY A 309 8.39 -1.30 19.94
C GLY A 309 7.74 -0.33 18.96
N ILE A 310 7.71 0.97 19.24
CA ILE A 310 7.42 2.01 18.22
C ILE A 310 8.45 3.12 18.34
N ASP A 311 9.43 3.14 17.46
CA ASP A 311 10.47 4.17 17.44
C ASP A 311 10.00 5.44 16.71
N ASP A 312 9.19 5.28 15.66
CA ASP A 312 8.62 6.43 14.95
C ASP A 312 7.26 6.13 14.29
N ILE A 313 6.45 7.18 14.15
CA ILE A 313 5.23 7.19 13.34
C ILE A 313 5.28 8.40 12.42
N VAL A 314 5.31 8.13 11.11
CA VAL A 314 5.41 9.17 10.09
C VAL A 314 4.27 9.11 9.09
N THR A 315 3.90 10.25 8.54
CA THR A 315 2.94 10.32 7.43
C THR A 315 3.62 10.32 6.07
N PHE A 316 2.90 9.92 5.01
CA PHE A 316 3.37 10.07 3.62
C PHE A 316 3.82 11.51 3.31
N LYS A 317 3.16 12.51 3.90
CA LYS A 317 3.53 13.92 3.74
C LYS A 317 4.90 14.23 4.36
N GLN A 318 5.20 13.67 5.53
CA GLN A 318 6.50 13.84 6.19
C GLN A 318 7.60 13.12 5.40
N LEU A 319 7.40 11.87 5.00
CA LEU A 319 8.39 11.14 4.18
C LEU A 319 8.74 11.89 2.90
N ARG A 320 7.75 12.34 2.14
CA ARG A 320 7.97 13.14 0.91
C ARG A 320 8.78 14.40 1.16
N ARG A 321 8.56 15.06 2.30
CA ARG A 321 9.28 16.27 2.65
C ARG A 321 10.76 15.92 2.88
N VAL A 322 11.05 14.89 3.65
CA VAL A 322 12.41 14.46 3.99
C VAL A 322 13.15 13.98 2.74
N ILE A 323 12.54 13.12 1.92
CA ILE A 323 13.12 12.65 0.64
C ILE A 323 13.54 13.83 -0.25
N ARG A 324 12.70 14.86 -0.35
CA ARG A 324 13.00 16.06 -1.13
C ARG A 324 14.14 16.86 -0.52
N GLU A 325 14.18 16.99 0.79
CA GLU A 325 15.24 17.71 1.51
C GLU A 325 16.59 17.01 1.31
N ASN A 326 16.66 15.68 1.46
CA ASN A 326 17.86 14.88 1.22
C ASN A 326 18.36 15.00 -0.22
N ARG A 327 17.49 14.80 -1.22
CA ARG A 327 17.85 14.95 -2.63
C ARG A 327 18.34 16.36 -3.01
N THR A 328 17.92 17.39 -2.27
CA THR A 328 18.38 18.76 -2.55
C THR A 328 19.78 19.00 -1.96
N ALA A 329 20.09 18.38 -0.82
CA ALA A 329 21.42 18.43 -0.21
C ALA A 329 22.47 17.76 -1.11
N ASP A 330 22.16 16.58 -1.65
CA ASP A 330 23.08 15.83 -2.54
C ASP A 330 23.43 16.57 -3.84
N ASN A 331 22.53 17.44 -4.33
CA ASN A 331 22.76 18.25 -5.54
C ASN A 331 23.52 19.55 -5.28
N ALA A 332 23.79 19.89 -4.01
CA ALA A 332 24.49 21.10 -3.61
C ALA A 332 25.97 20.86 -3.27
N GLU A 333 26.41 19.60 -3.18
CA GLU A 333 27.80 19.17 -2.99
C GLU A 333 28.52 18.89 -4.33
#